data_AF-A0A0Q7Z7P3-F1
#
_entry.id   AF-A0A0Q7Z7P3-F1
#
_cell.length_a   1.000
_cell.length_b   1.000
_cell.length_c   1.000
_cell.angle_alpha   90.00
_cell.angle_beta   90.00
_cell.angle_gamma   90.00
#
_symmetry.space_group_name_H-M   'P 1'
#
loop_
_entity.id
_entity.type
_entity.pdbx_description
1 polymer ?
#
loop_
_entity_poly.entity_id
_entity_poly.type
_entity_poly.pdbx_seq_one_letter_code
_entity_poly.pdbx_strand_id
1 'polypeptide(L)'
;MPDDDRQWVIDAAKTVPGVLNAYHLVDEATGNGLSIAFFQDDVDVAEVKAAIAMKALEIRWNDVPRPAPSSETIYQVLRSG
;
A
#
# COMPACT_ATOMS: atom_id res chain seq x y z
N MET A 1 11.48 -10.08 0.43
CA MET A 1 11.73 -11.35 -0.29
C MET A 1 11.70 -11.05 -1.78
N PRO A 2 12.56 -11.65 -2.61
CA PRO A 2 12.68 -11.32 -4.04
C PRO A 2 11.40 -11.55 -4.85
N ASP A 3 10.47 -12.37 -4.35
CA ASP A 3 9.19 -12.71 -5.02
C ASP A 3 7.96 -12.08 -4.35
N ASP A 4 8.14 -11.16 -3.38
CA ASP A 4 7.03 -10.44 -2.74
C ASP A 4 6.57 -9.29 -3.64
N ASP A 5 6.11 -9.63 -4.85
CA ASP A 5 5.51 -8.66 -5.75
C ASP A 5 4.15 -8.25 -5.16
N ARG A 6 4.19 -7.23 -4.29
CA ARG A 6 3.00 -6.64 -3.68
C ARG A 6 2.19 -5.80 -4.67
N GLN A 7 2.24 -6.14 -5.96
CA GLN A 7 1.39 -5.58 -7.00
C GLN A 7 -0.09 -5.64 -6.61
N TRP A 8 -0.53 -6.70 -5.91
CA TRP A 8 -1.91 -6.79 -5.43
C TRP A 8 -2.30 -5.66 -4.46
N VAL A 9 -1.35 -5.12 -3.68
CA VAL A 9 -1.58 -3.97 -2.78
C VAL A 9 -1.81 -2.71 -3.60
N ILE A 10 -1.04 -2.53 -4.67
CA ILE A 10 -1.20 -1.42 -5.62
C ILE A 10 -2.57 -1.51 -6.29
N ASP A 11 -2.93 -2.69 -6.77
CA ASP A 11 -4.20 -2.91 -7.47
C ASP A 11 -5.39 -2.68 -6.53
N ALA A 12 -5.32 -3.17 -5.29
CA ALA A 12 -6.35 -2.96 -4.28
C ALA A 12 -6.51 -1.46 -3.94
N ALA A 13 -5.42 -0.75 -3.70
CA ALA A 13 -5.47 0.68 -3.43
C ALA A 13 -6.11 1.46 -4.59
N LYS A 14 -5.76 1.11 -5.85
CA LYS A 14 -6.29 1.74 -7.06
C LYS A 14 -7.79 1.52 -7.29
N THR A 15 -8.44 0.65 -6.52
CA THR A 15 -9.91 0.51 -6.55
C THR A 15 -10.65 1.66 -5.87
N VAL A 16 -9.96 2.42 -5.01
CA VAL A 16 -10.55 3.57 -4.30
C VAL A 16 -10.49 4.82 -5.19
N PRO A 17 -11.65 5.46 -5.48
CA PRO A 17 -11.67 6.72 -6.23
C PRO A 17 -10.77 7.78 -5.58
N GLY A 18 -10.00 8.49 -6.40
CA GLY A 18 -9.08 9.53 -5.95
C GLY A 18 -7.65 9.04 -5.64
N VAL A 19 -7.41 7.72 -5.63
CA VAL A 19 -6.04 7.20 -5.65
C VAL A 19 -5.45 7.42 -7.05
N LEU A 20 -4.39 8.23 -7.12
CA LEU A 20 -3.75 8.66 -8.36
C LEU A 20 -2.73 7.64 -8.85
N ASN A 21 -1.88 7.16 -7.94
CA ASN A 21 -0.91 6.12 -8.24
C ASN A 21 -0.44 5.42 -6.98
N ALA A 22 0.13 4.22 -7.13
CA ALA A 22 0.78 3.53 -6.03
C ALA A 22 1.98 2.73 -6.55
N TYR A 23 2.96 2.55 -5.67
CA TYR A 23 4.25 1.93 -5.94
C TYR A 23 4.60 1.00 -4.79
N HIS A 24 5.33 -0.08 -5.11
CA HIS A 24 5.97 -0.93 -4.12
C HIS A 24 7.47 -0.94 -4.39
N LEU A 25 8.25 -0.45 -3.43
CA LEU A 25 9.70 -0.40 -3.48
C LEU A 25 10.24 -1.56 -2.66
N VAL A 26 11.23 -2.26 -3.19
CA VAL A 26 11.91 -3.35 -2.49
C VAL A 26 13.38 -3.00 -2.38
N ASP A 27 13.93 -3.05 -1.17
CA ASP A 27 15.37 -3.03 -0.95
C ASP A 27 15.94 -4.40 -1.33
N GLU A 28 16.75 -4.45 -2.39
CA GLU A 28 17.35 -5.69 -2.89
C GLU A 28 18.28 -6.36 -1.88
N ALA A 29 18.95 -5.59 -1.01
CA ALA A 29 19.93 -6.13 -0.08
C ALA A 29 19.28 -6.79 1.14
N THR A 30 18.17 -6.24 1.63
CA THR A 30 17.48 -6.72 2.84
C THR A 30 16.17 -7.45 2.54
N GLY A 31 15.61 -7.25 1.35
CA GLY A 31 14.29 -7.71 0.95
C GLY A 31 13.14 -6.98 1.65
N ASN A 32 13.40 -5.85 2.30
CA ASN A 32 12.38 -5.01 2.92
C ASN A 32 11.55 -4.29 1.86
N GLY A 33 10.24 -4.23 2.06
CA GLY A 33 9.29 -3.60 1.15
C GLY A 33 8.67 -2.33 1.73
N LEU A 34 8.49 -1.31 0.90
CA LEU A 34 7.77 -0.07 1.21
C LEU A 34 6.71 0.17 0.14
N SER A 35 5.44 0.19 0.55
CA SER A 35 4.33 0.59 -0.32
C SER A 35 4.03 2.08 -0.15
N ILE A 36 3.88 2.80 -1.25
CA ILE A 36 3.57 4.24 -1.29
C ILE A 36 2.37 4.44 -2.20
N ALA A 37 1.36 5.19 -1.74
CA ALA A 37 0.22 5.61 -2.55
C ALA A 37 0.10 7.14 -2.56
N PHE A 38 -0.25 7.67 -3.73
CA PHE A 38 -0.63 9.07 -3.94
C PHE A 38 -2.13 9.12 -4.15
N PHE A 39 -2.80 10.00 -3.43
CA PHE A 39 -4.24 10.21 -3.52
C PHE A 39 -4.57 11.70 -3.44
N GLN A 40 -5.77 12.07 -3.86
CA GLN A 40 -6.32 13.41 -3.70
C GLN A 40 -6.55 13.71 -2.21
N ASP A 41 -6.53 15.00 -1.84
CA ASP A 41 -6.57 15.44 -0.43
C ASP A 41 -7.86 15.03 0.31
N ASP A 42 -8.95 14.79 -0.42
CA ASP A 42 -10.27 14.43 0.10
C ASP A 42 -10.49 12.91 0.24
N VAL A 43 -9.51 12.09 -0.16
CA VAL A 43 -9.59 10.63 -0.02
C VAL A 43 -9.50 10.23 1.44
N ASP A 44 -10.47 9.44 1.91
CA ASP A 44 -10.39 8.81 3.22
C ASP A 44 -9.39 7.65 3.20
N VAL A 45 -8.28 7.83 3.93
CA VAL A 45 -7.23 6.82 4.04
C VAL A 45 -7.77 5.52 4.66
N ALA A 46 -8.81 5.58 5.50
CA ALA A 46 -9.44 4.38 6.04
C ALA A 46 -10.07 3.50 4.93
N GLU A 47 -10.63 4.10 3.88
CA GLU A 47 -11.17 3.35 2.74
C GLU A 47 -10.07 2.64 1.95
N VAL A 48 -8.94 3.31 1.73
CA VAL A 48 -7.76 2.72 1.07
C VAL A 48 -7.25 1.52 1.89
N LYS A 49 -7.14 1.67 3.21
CA LYS A 49 -6.75 0.57 4.11
C LYS A 49 -7.75 -0.59 4.04
N ALA A 50 -9.05 -0.28 4.05
CA ALA A 50 -10.10 -1.29 3.99
C ALA A 50 -10.05 -2.08 2.68
N ALA A 51 -9.84 -1.42 1.54
CA ALA A 51 -9.70 -2.07 0.24
C ALA A 51 -8.51 -3.04 0.22
N ILE A 52 -7.35 -2.63 0.76
CA ILE A 52 -6.16 -3.49 0.88
C ILE A 52 -6.44 -4.67 1.82
N ALA A 53 -7.02 -4.42 2.99
CA ALA A 53 -7.33 -5.46 3.96
C ALA A 53 -8.32 -6.50 3.40
N MET A 54 -9.34 -6.05 2.68
CA MET A 54 -10.30 -6.90 2.01
C MET A 54 -9.62 -7.75 0.93
N LYS A 55 -8.74 -7.16 0.12
CA LYS A 55 -7.98 -7.92 -0.87
C LYS A 55 -7.07 -8.97 -0.24
N ALA A 56 -6.41 -8.63 0.87
CA ALA A 56 -5.57 -9.55 1.62
C ALA A 56 -6.36 -10.78 2.11
N LEU A 57 -7.60 -10.58 2.55
CA LEU A 57 -8.50 -11.68 2.93
C LEU A 57 -8.90 -12.53 1.73
N GLU A 58 -9.28 -11.93 0.61
CA GLU A 58 -9.69 -12.64 -0.62
C GLU A 58 -8.60 -13.58 -1.14
N ILE A 59 -7.36 -13.09 -1.18
CA ILE A 59 -6.21 -13.87 -1.70
C ILE A 59 -5.60 -14.77 -0.63
N ARG A 60 -6.19 -14.84 0.57
CA ARG A 60 -5.68 -15.62 1.70
C ARG A 60 -4.24 -15.24 2.07
N TRP A 61 -3.90 -13.96 1.91
CA TRP A 61 -2.57 -13.42 2.19
C TRP A 61 -2.12 -13.68 3.63
N ASN A 62 -3.09 -13.59 4.56
CA ASN A 62 -2.88 -13.69 6.00
C ASN A 62 -2.87 -15.15 6.51
N ASP A 63 -3.07 -16.15 5.67
CA ASP A 63 -3.04 -17.57 6.07
C ASP A 63 -1.63 -18.03 6.46
N VAL A 64 -0.61 -17.31 5.99
CA VAL A 64 0.79 -17.50 6.38
C VAL A 64 1.21 -16.36 7.31
N PRO A 65 1.81 -16.64 8.48
CA PRO A 65 2.36 -15.60 9.33
C PRO A 65 3.41 -14.78 8.58
N ARG A 66 3.19 -13.47 8.51
CA ARG A 66 4.11 -12.51 7.88
C ARG A 66 4.43 -11.39 8.86
N PRO A 67 5.62 -10.77 8.77
CA PRO A 67 5.92 -9.59 9.56
C PRO A 67 4.88 -8.50 9.32
N ALA A 68 4.38 -7.92 10.41
CA ALA A 68 3.55 -6.73 10.32
C ALA A 68 4.38 -5.55 9.76
N PRO A 69 3.75 -4.56 9.11
CA PRO A 69 4.43 -3.31 8.77
C PRO A 69 5.06 -2.69 10.03
N SER A 70 6.32 -2.26 9.94
CA SER A 70 7.00 -1.60 11.05
C SER A 70 6.51 -0.18 11.31
N SER A 71 5.97 0.47 10.27
CA SER A 71 5.49 1.85 10.33
C SER A 71 4.49 2.11 9.21
N GLU A 72 3.56 3.02 9.48
CA GLU A 72 2.65 3.59 8.49
C GLU A 72 2.57 5.10 8.72
N THR A 73 2.63 5.90 7.66
CA THR A 73 2.64 7.37 7.78
C THR A 73 1.92 8.01 6.60
N ILE A 74 1.18 9.09 6.88
CA ILE A 74 0.47 9.88 5.89
C ILE A 74 1.18 11.23 5.80
N TYR A 75 1.52 11.63 4.57
CA TYR A 75 2.16 12.91 4.29
C TYR A 75 1.24 13.77 3.43
N GLN A 76 1.17 15.06 3.73
CA GLN A 76 0.54 16.04 2.84
C GLN A 76 1.62 16.76 2.04
N VAL A 77 1.49 16.76 0.72
CA VAL A 77 2.44 17.45 -0.16
C VAL A 77 2.08 18.93 -0.21
N LEU A 78 2.89 19.76 0.45
CA LEU A 78 2.77 21.21 0.37
C LEU A 78 3.51 21.73 -0.86
N ARG A 79 2.83 22.47 -1.73
CA ARG A 79 3.46 23.16 -2.87
C ARG A 79 3.70 24.61 -2.49
N SER A 80 4.96 25.06 -2.54
CA SER A 80 5.29 26.49 -2.49
C SER A 80 4.93 27.13 -3.83
N GLY A 81 4.07 28.15 -3.80
CA GLY A 81 3.76 28.99 -4.95
C GLY A 81 4.84 30.02 -5.25
#